data_AF-A0A7W2AGB0-F1
#
_entry.id   AF-A0A7W2AGB0-F1
#
_cell.length_a   1.000
_cell.length_b   1.000
_cell.length_c   1.000
_cell.angle_alpha   90.00
_cell.angle_beta   90.00
_cell.angle_gamma   90.00
#
_symmetry.space_group_name_H-M   'P 1'
#
loop_
_entity.id
_entity.type
_entity.pdbx_description
1 polymer ?
#
loop_
_entity_poly.entity_id
_entity_poly.type
_entity_poly.pdbx_seq_one_letter_code
_entity_poly.pdbx_strand_id
1 'polypeptide(L)'
;MGAGSIDLESKRKRVEDLYPYESEGIAALLDDFYRVEARAYDRADLDSYTVIADLKIALDTDCLTPRQRQCIALYYFCELSREQVAELLGVARQSVDEYLATAHERLAREMKEGGAAKKGRRVKPLPGSRPLNRWINDIADGAPIYDLPEDVAEDLLYWLSERGDERAWETIRQRRHGAPELVYDTVEHAHIHDRQLWYRYKREIYDDHRNEKEDRFGFYW
;
A
#
# COMPACT_ATOMS: atom_id res chain seq x y z
N MET A 1 -5.20 54.68 -17.35
CA MET A 1 -4.18 53.63 -17.15
C MET A 1 -4.89 52.43 -16.56
N GLY A 2 -5.08 51.38 -17.35
CA GLY A 2 -5.78 50.16 -16.91
C GLY A 2 -4.84 49.23 -16.17
N ALA A 3 -5.19 48.87 -14.94
CA ALA A 3 -4.51 47.81 -14.20
C ALA A 3 -4.86 46.47 -14.83
N GLY A 4 -3.88 45.82 -15.45
CA GLY A 4 -4.03 44.45 -15.94
C GLY A 4 -4.23 43.52 -14.75
N SER A 5 -5.39 42.86 -14.70
CA SER A 5 -5.63 41.74 -13.80
C SER A 5 -4.62 40.65 -14.10
N ILE A 6 -3.73 40.38 -13.15
CA ILE A 6 -2.84 39.22 -13.23
C ILE A 6 -3.74 37.99 -13.02
N ASP A 7 -4.00 37.25 -14.10
CA ASP A 7 -4.69 35.97 -14.07
C ASP A 7 -3.87 34.95 -13.26
N LEU A 8 -4.12 34.89 -11.95
CA LEU A 8 -3.56 33.91 -11.03
C LEU A 8 -4.03 32.48 -11.34
N GLU A 9 -5.16 32.30 -12.03
CA GLU A 9 -5.63 30.99 -12.49
C GLU A 9 -4.79 30.41 -13.63
N SER A 10 -4.25 31.25 -14.53
CA SER A 10 -3.52 30.80 -15.72
C SER A 10 -2.19 30.07 -15.44
N LYS A 11 -1.71 30.06 -14.19
CA LYS A 11 -0.47 29.41 -13.76
C LYS A 11 -0.66 28.17 -12.90
N ARG A 12 -1.90 27.80 -12.53
CA ARG A 12 -2.13 26.49 -11.92
C ARG A 12 -2.16 25.46 -13.05
N LYS A 13 -1.11 24.65 -13.16
CA LYS A 13 -1.18 23.42 -13.96
C LYS A 13 -2.35 22.60 -13.42
N ARG A 14 -3.19 22.11 -14.31
CA ARG A 14 -4.28 21.20 -13.92
C ARG A 14 -3.67 19.91 -13.40
N VAL A 15 -4.36 19.25 -12.49
CA VAL A 15 -3.99 17.95 -11.93
C VAL A 15 -3.90 16.91 -13.04
N GLU A 16 -4.81 16.96 -14.03
CA GLU A 16 -4.72 16.17 -15.28
C GLU A 16 -3.39 16.37 -16.03
N ASP A 17 -2.84 17.60 -16.04
CA ASP A 17 -1.57 17.89 -16.72
C ASP A 17 -0.36 17.34 -15.93
N LEU A 18 -0.51 17.10 -14.61
CA LEU A 18 0.50 16.47 -13.76
C LEU A 18 0.49 14.95 -13.88
N TYR A 19 -0.68 14.37 -14.13
CA TYR A 19 -0.90 12.93 -14.24
C TYR A 19 -1.56 12.58 -15.57
N PRO A 20 -0.81 12.68 -16.69
CA PRO A 20 -1.36 12.30 -17.99
C PRO A 20 -1.80 10.84 -17.94
N TYR A 21 -2.90 10.51 -18.65
CA TYR A 21 -3.42 9.14 -18.69
C TYR A 21 -2.57 8.23 -19.61
N GLU A 22 -1.28 8.18 -19.34
CA GLU A 22 -0.25 7.34 -19.95
C GLU A 22 0.35 6.47 -18.86
N SER A 23 1.04 5.39 -19.24
CA SER A 23 1.58 4.42 -18.29
C SER A 23 2.40 5.07 -17.15
N GLU A 24 3.27 6.02 -17.48
CA GLU A 24 4.09 6.76 -16.50
C GLU A 24 3.25 7.68 -15.61
N GLY A 25 2.26 8.39 -16.18
CA GLY A 25 1.40 9.28 -15.41
C GLY A 25 0.44 8.52 -14.48
N ILE A 26 -0.01 7.33 -14.88
CA ILE A 26 -0.76 6.41 -14.00
C ILE A 26 0.11 5.92 -12.85
N ALA A 27 1.36 5.52 -13.13
CA ALA A 27 2.28 5.09 -12.08
C ALA A 27 2.51 6.23 -11.06
N ALA A 28 2.72 7.45 -11.53
CA ALA A 28 2.86 8.64 -10.68
C ALA A 28 1.57 8.93 -9.88
N LEU A 29 0.40 8.78 -10.50
CA LEU A 29 -0.88 9.00 -9.83
C LEU A 29 -1.14 7.97 -8.74
N LEU A 30 -0.78 6.70 -8.97
CA LEU A 30 -0.88 5.63 -7.97
C LEU A 30 0.10 5.85 -6.80
N ASP A 31 1.33 6.28 -7.08
CA ASP A 31 2.33 6.62 -6.05
C ASP A 31 1.85 7.79 -5.17
N ASP A 32 1.20 8.78 -5.79
CA ASP A 32 0.67 9.96 -5.13
C ASP A 32 -0.79 9.83 -4.68
N PHE A 33 -1.37 8.63 -4.71
CA PHE A 33 -2.81 8.40 -4.54
C PHE A 33 -3.37 9.10 -3.31
N TYR A 34 -2.85 8.80 -2.11
CA TYR A 34 -3.35 9.39 -0.86
C TYR A 34 -3.13 10.90 -0.79
N ARG A 35 -2.07 11.41 -1.44
CA ARG A 35 -1.78 12.84 -1.48
C ARG A 35 -2.78 13.59 -2.38
N VAL A 36 -3.15 13.01 -3.52
CA VAL A 36 -4.14 13.59 -4.43
C VAL A 36 -5.54 13.43 -3.86
N GLU A 37 -5.84 12.29 -3.22
CA GLU A 37 -7.09 12.06 -2.51
C GLU A 37 -7.31 13.08 -1.37
N ALA A 38 -6.29 13.31 -0.53
CA ALA A 38 -6.35 14.35 0.51
C ALA A 38 -6.58 15.74 -0.09
N ARG A 39 -5.98 16.07 -1.25
CA ARG A 39 -6.26 17.35 -1.93
C ARG A 39 -7.70 17.44 -2.42
N ALA A 40 -8.25 16.35 -2.97
CA ALA A 40 -9.63 16.31 -3.44
C ALA A 40 -10.62 16.61 -2.32
N TYR A 41 -10.46 15.95 -1.17
CA TYR A 41 -11.42 16.05 -0.07
C TYR A 41 -11.14 17.21 0.89
N ASP A 42 -9.89 17.39 1.34
CA ASP A 42 -9.57 18.40 2.36
C ASP A 42 -9.56 19.82 1.80
N ARG A 43 -9.24 19.97 0.51
CA ARG A 43 -9.17 21.28 -0.16
C ARG A 43 -10.30 21.52 -1.14
N ALA A 44 -11.25 20.59 -1.25
CA ALA A 44 -12.35 20.63 -2.21
C ALA A 44 -11.87 20.92 -3.66
N ASP A 45 -10.71 20.36 -4.02
CA ASP A 45 -10.12 20.57 -5.35
C ASP A 45 -10.81 19.65 -6.37
N LEU A 46 -11.71 20.24 -7.16
CA LEU A 46 -12.56 19.50 -8.11
C LEU A 46 -11.74 18.72 -9.15
N ASP A 47 -10.59 19.24 -9.55
CA ASP A 47 -9.69 18.59 -10.52
C ASP A 47 -9.07 17.31 -9.93
N SER A 48 -8.53 17.41 -8.70
CA SER A 48 -8.07 16.22 -7.95
C SER A 48 -9.20 15.21 -7.71
N TYR A 49 -10.43 15.68 -7.44
CA TYR A 49 -11.59 14.82 -7.25
C TYR A 49 -11.92 14.02 -8.51
N THR A 50 -11.96 14.66 -9.68
CA THR A 50 -12.23 14.00 -10.96
C THR A 50 -11.20 12.91 -11.24
N VAL A 51 -9.90 13.25 -11.15
CA VAL A 51 -8.81 12.31 -11.44
C VAL A 51 -8.82 11.10 -10.51
N ILE A 52 -9.08 11.31 -9.20
CA ILE A 52 -9.17 10.19 -8.24
C ILE A 52 -10.43 9.36 -8.44
N ALA A 53 -11.57 9.99 -8.75
CA ALA A 53 -12.81 9.27 -9.04
C ALA A 53 -12.64 8.38 -10.28
N ASP A 54 -12.06 8.90 -11.36
CA ASP A 54 -11.77 8.15 -12.59
C ASP A 54 -10.81 6.97 -12.30
N LEU A 55 -9.76 7.19 -11.50
CA LEU A 55 -8.83 6.12 -11.13
C LEU A 55 -9.52 5.03 -10.29
N LYS A 56 -10.35 5.40 -9.31
CA LYS A 56 -11.09 4.42 -8.50
C LYS A 56 -12.04 3.59 -9.36
N ILE A 57 -12.78 4.24 -10.26
CA ILE A 57 -13.64 3.56 -11.24
C ILE A 57 -12.81 2.59 -12.07
N ALA A 58 -11.67 3.03 -12.62
CA ALA A 58 -10.79 2.18 -13.41
C ALA A 58 -10.26 0.98 -12.61
N LEU A 59 -9.86 1.17 -11.34
CA LEU A 59 -9.41 0.11 -10.45
C LEU A 59 -10.52 -0.89 -10.09
N ASP A 60 -11.78 -0.45 -10.05
CA ASP A 60 -12.93 -1.31 -9.75
C ASP A 60 -13.50 -2.02 -10.98
N THR A 61 -13.09 -1.63 -12.19
CA THR A 61 -13.45 -2.36 -13.42
C THR A 61 -12.66 -3.67 -13.59
N ASP A 62 -13.14 -4.51 -14.50
CA ASP A 62 -12.48 -5.74 -14.93
C ASP A 62 -11.30 -5.51 -15.90
N CYS A 63 -10.74 -4.29 -16.00
CA CYS A 63 -9.64 -4.03 -16.93
C CYS A 63 -8.33 -4.76 -16.54
N LEU A 64 -8.16 -5.03 -15.23
CA LEU A 64 -7.01 -5.71 -14.64
C LEU A 64 -7.26 -7.22 -14.45
N THR A 65 -6.25 -8.04 -14.71
CA THR A 65 -6.28 -9.46 -14.32
C THR A 65 -6.10 -9.63 -12.81
N PRO A 66 -6.50 -10.78 -12.23
CA PRO A 66 -6.33 -11.02 -10.79
C PRO A 66 -4.90 -10.79 -10.27
N ARG A 67 -3.86 -11.23 -11.00
CA ARG A 67 -2.47 -10.98 -10.59
C ARG A 67 -2.07 -9.50 -10.65
N GLN A 68 -2.57 -8.78 -11.64
CA GLN A 68 -2.30 -7.34 -11.75
C GLN A 68 -2.95 -6.58 -10.59
N ARG A 69 -4.19 -6.92 -10.23
CA ARG A 69 -4.88 -6.34 -9.06
C ARG A 69 -4.07 -6.56 -7.78
N GLN A 70 -3.63 -7.80 -7.55
CA GLN A 70 -2.79 -8.14 -6.39
C GLN A 70 -1.46 -7.37 -6.37
N CYS A 71 -0.79 -7.22 -7.52
CA CYS A 71 0.47 -6.47 -7.59
C CYS A 71 0.25 -4.98 -7.30
N ILE A 72 -0.81 -4.37 -7.84
CA ILE A 72 -1.15 -2.97 -7.58
C ILE A 72 -1.48 -2.75 -6.09
N ALA A 73 -2.32 -3.60 -5.50
CA ALA A 73 -2.64 -3.60 -4.06
C ALA A 73 -1.36 -3.57 -3.21
N LEU A 74 -0.51 -4.58 -3.40
CA LEU A 74 0.64 -4.78 -2.55
C LEU A 74 1.72 -3.72 -2.77
N TYR A 75 1.94 -3.28 -4.01
CA TYR A 75 3.00 -2.32 -4.32
C TYR A 75 2.62 -0.89 -3.92
N TYR A 76 1.43 -0.42 -4.29
CA TYR A 76 1.05 0.98 -4.08
C TYR A 76 0.32 1.23 -2.76
N PHE A 77 -0.58 0.34 -2.34
CA PHE A 77 -1.43 0.57 -1.17
C PHE A 77 -0.87 -0.07 0.11
N CYS A 78 -0.07 -1.15 -0.02
CA CYS A 78 0.71 -1.69 1.08
C CYS A 78 2.17 -1.21 1.11
N GLU A 79 2.57 -0.37 0.15
CA GLU A 79 3.92 0.19 0.01
C GLU A 79 5.05 -0.86 0.04
N LEU A 80 4.78 -2.07 -0.49
CA LEU A 80 5.77 -3.13 -0.53
C LEU A 80 6.72 -2.98 -1.71
N SER A 81 7.99 -3.31 -1.48
CA SER A 81 8.97 -3.47 -2.56
C SER A 81 8.58 -4.60 -3.51
N ARG A 82 9.07 -4.54 -4.75
CA ARG A 82 8.81 -5.59 -5.77
C ARG A 82 9.27 -6.97 -5.30
N GLU A 83 10.35 -7.00 -4.54
CA GLU A 83 10.92 -8.21 -3.92
C GLU A 83 9.96 -8.80 -2.90
N GLN A 84 9.37 -7.97 -2.03
CA GLN A 84 8.36 -8.38 -1.06
C GLN A 84 7.07 -8.84 -1.74
N VAL A 85 6.60 -8.13 -2.77
CA VAL A 85 5.42 -8.54 -3.57
C VAL A 85 5.66 -9.91 -4.21
N ALA A 86 6.84 -10.12 -4.80
CA ALA A 86 7.22 -11.38 -5.44
C ALA A 86 7.25 -12.54 -4.43
N GLU A 87 7.86 -12.30 -3.27
CA GLU A 87 7.91 -13.28 -2.17
C GLU A 87 6.50 -13.68 -1.74
N LEU A 88 5.64 -12.69 -1.51
CA LEU A 88 4.31 -12.90 -0.97
C LEU A 88 3.39 -13.61 -1.97
N LEU A 89 3.49 -13.28 -3.26
CA LEU A 89 2.70 -13.93 -4.31
C LEU A 89 3.30 -15.25 -4.82
N GLY A 90 4.53 -15.59 -4.42
CA GLY A 90 5.25 -16.78 -4.85
C GLY A 90 5.61 -16.76 -6.34
N VAL A 91 6.02 -15.59 -6.86
CA VAL A 91 6.39 -15.38 -8.27
C VAL A 91 7.79 -14.79 -8.38
N ALA A 92 8.34 -14.72 -9.60
CA ALA A 92 9.61 -14.03 -9.82
C ALA A 92 9.41 -12.50 -9.77
N ARG A 93 10.43 -11.77 -9.29
CA ARG A 93 10.45 -10.30 -9.31
C ARG A 93 10.16 -9.71 -10.70
N GLN A 94 10.76 -10.29 -11.74
CA GLN A 94 10.51 -9.88 -13.12
C GLN A 94 9.03 -9.99 -13.51
N SER A 95 8.33 -11.01 -13.01
CA SER A 95 6.89 -11.15 -13.25
C SER A 95 6.10 -10.01 -12.61
N VAL A 96 6.50 -9.53 -11.44
CA VAL A 96 5.89 -8.36 -10.80
C VAL A 96 6.07 -7.11 -11.66
N ASP A 97 7.28 -6.88 -12.19
CA ASP A 97 7.55 -5.76 -13.09
C ASP A 97 6.67 -5.79 -14.34
N GLU A 98 6.56 -6.96 -14.98
CA GLU A 98 5.71 -7.16 -16.15
C GLU A 98 4.22 -6.94 -15.82
N TYR A 99 3.76 -7.41 -14.65
CA TYR A 99 2.39 -7.19 -14.21
C TYR A 99 2.09 -5.72 -13.95
N LEU A 100 2.98 -4.99 -13.27
CA LEU A 100 2.82 -3.56 -12.99
C LEU A 100 2.84 -2.74 -14.29
N ALA A 101 3.83 -2.97 -15.17
CA ALA A 101 3.92 -2.26 -16.44
C ALA A 101 2.64 -2.45 -17.29
N THR A 102 2.18 -3.70 -17.41
CA THR A 102 0.95 -4.00 -18.15
C THR A 102 -0.30 -3.44 -17.45
N ALA A 103 -0.31 -3.39 -16.12
CA ALA A 103 -1.42 -2.82 -15.36
C ALA A 103 -1.54 -1.30 -15.59
N HIS A 104 -0.42 -0.57 -15.59
CA HIS A 104 -0.40 0.87 -15.86
C HIS A 104 -0.93 1.20 -17.26
N GLU A 105 -0.50 0.46 -18.29
CA GLU A 105 -1.01 0.63 -19.66
C GLU A 105 -2.52 0.39 -19.76
N ARG A 106 -3.04 -0.57 -19.00
CA ARG A 106 -4.46 -0.91 -18.99
C ARG A 106 -5.29 0.15 -18.30
N LEU A 107 -4.85 0.61 -17.14
CA LEU A 107 -5.50 1.71 -16.41
C LEU A 107 -5.46 3.00 -17.23
N ALA A 108 -4.34 3.29 -17.89
CA ALA A 108 -4.21 4.43 -18.79
C ALA A 108 -5.24 4.39 -19.92
N ARG A 109 -5.40 3.23 -20.57
CA ARG A 109 -6.42 3.04 -21.60
C ARG A 109 -7.84 3.14 -21.04
N GLU A 110 -8.10 2.53 -19.88
CA GLU A 110 -9.41 2.56 -19.23
C GLU A 110 -9.83 4.01 -18.95
N MET A 111 -8.95 4.82 -18.38
CA MET A 111 -9.22 6.22 -18.05
C MET A 111 -9.32 7.13 -19.30
N LYS A 112 -8.60 6.81 -20.39
CA LYS A 112 -8.69 7.59 -21.65
C LYS A 112 -9.95 7.31 -22.45
N GLU A 113 -10.31 6.04 -22.60
CA GLU A 113 -11.22 5.59 -23.66
C GLU A 113 -12.44 4.82 -23.13
N GLY A 114 -12.43 4.37 -21.86
CA GLY A 114 -13.35 3.35 -21.37
C GLY A 114 -13.00 1.99 -21.99
N GLY A 115 -12.35 1.12 -21.23
CA GLY A 115 -11.74 -0.10 -21.75
C GLY A 115 -12.69 -1.30 -21.73
N ALA A 116 -12.30 -2.34 -22.48
CA ALA A 116 -13.01 -3.61 -22.50
C ALA A 116 -12.57 -4.52 -21.34
N ALA A 117 -13.55 -5.11 -20.65
CA ALA A 117 -13.34 -6.09 -19.58
C ALA A 117 -12.35 -7.21 -19.98
N LYS A 118 -11.48 -7.59 -19.06
CA LYS A 118 -10.50 -8.65 -19.23
C LYS A 118 -10.70 -9.77 -18.20
N LYS A 119 -11.08 -10.93 -18.73
CA LYS A 119 -11.01 -12.18 -17.97
C LYS A 119 -9.56 -12.65 -17.89
N GLY A 120 -8.91 -12.37 -16.77
CA GLY A 120 -7.67 -13.04 -16.40
C GLY A 120 -7.92 -14.50 -16.02
N ARG A 121 -6.88 -15.34 -16.09
CA ARG A 121 -6.97 -16.70 -15.54
C ARG A 121 -7.13 -16.61 -14.02
N ARG A 122 -8.00 -17.44 -13.45
CA ARG A 122 -8.06 -17.61 -11.99
C ARG A 122 -6.69 -17.95 -11.43
N VAL A 123 -6.34 -17.28 -10.35
CA VAL A 123 -5.08 -17.46 -9.64
C VAL A 123 -5.27 -18.51 -8.57
N LYS A 124 -4.23 -19.32 -8.29
CA LYS A 124 -4.26 -20.23 -7.15
C LYS A 124 -4.28 -19.39 -5.86
N PRO A 125 -5.25 -19.58 -4.96
CA PRO A 125 -5.33 -18.80 -3.74
C PRO A 125 -4.09 -19.02 -2.87
N LEU A 126 -3.65 -17.96 -2.21
CA LEU A 126 -2.60 -18.04 -1.19
C LEU A 126 -3.10 -18.89 -0.01
N PRO A 127 -2.25 -19.78 0.52
CA PRO A 127 -2.63 -20.67 1.61
C PRO A 127 -2.71 -19.93 2.95
N GLY A 128 -3.52 -20.46 3.87
CA GLY A 128 -3.58 -20.01 5.27
C GLY A 128 -4.67 -18.97 5.53
N SER A 129 -5.14 -18.94 6.78
CA SER A 129 -6.21 -18.08 7.27
C SER A 129 -5.73 -16.72 7.76
N ARG A 130 -4.49 -16.33 7.43
CA ARG A 130 -3.94 -15.02 7.79
C ARG A 130 -4.79 -13.92 7.11
N PRO A 131 -5.14 -12.83 7.82
CA PRO A 131 -5.90 -11.71 7.24
C PRO A 131 -5.30 -11.21 5.91
N LEU A 132 -3.98 -11.07 5.84
CA LEU A 132 -3.29 -10.62 4.63
C LEU A 132 -3.53 -11.54 3.43
N ASN A 133 -3.35 -12.84 3.62
CA ASN A 133 -3.54 -13.81 2.53
C ASN A 133 -4.99 -13.88 2.07
N ARG A 134 -5.95 -13.75 3.00
CA ARG A 134 -7.38 -13.68 2.69
C ARG A 134 -7.69 -12.45 1.85
N TRP A 135 -7.28 -11.27 2.30
CA TRP A 135 -7.52 -10.01 1.58
C TRP A 135 -6.92 -10.02 0.16
N ILE A 136 -5.73 -10.59 -0.01
CA ILE A 136 -5.09 -10.73 -1.33
C ILE A 136 -5.88 -11.68 -2.25
N ASN A 137 -6.48 -12.74 -1.70
CA ASN A 137 -7.37 -13.62 -2.46
C ASN A 137 -8.65 -12.88 -2.85
N ASP A 138 -9.23 -12.12 -1.91
CA ASP A 138 -10.44 -11.32 -2.15
C ASP A 138 -10.19 -10.25 -3.25
N ILE A 139 -9.02 -9.61 -3.28
CA ILE A 139 -8.61 -8.68 -4.36
C ILE A 139 -8.56 -9.38 -5.72
N ALA A 140 -8.04 -10.62 -5.77
CA ALA A 140 -8.02 -11.41 -7.00
C ALA A 140 -9.42 -11.76 -7.49
N ASP A 141 -10.39 -11.85 -6.58
CA ASP A 141 -11.80 -12.11 -6.86
C ASP A 141 -12.63 -10.83 -7.11
N GLY A 142 -11.99 -9.65 -7.07
CA GLY A 142 -12.60 -8.37 -7.45
C GLY A 142 -12.90 -7.42 -6.29
N ALA A 143 -12.44 -7.69 -5.07
CA ALA A 143 -12.55 -6.72 -3.98
C ALA A 143 -11.79 -5.40 -4.31
N PRO A 144 -12.21 -4.26 -3.73
CA PRO A 144 -11.52 -2.99 -3.88
C PRO A 144 -10.05 -3.08 -3.46
N ILE A 145 -9.17 -2.47 -4.27
CA ILE A 145 -7.70 -2.61 -4.14
C ILE A 145 -7.12 -1.63 -3.10
N TYR A 146 -7.77 -0.49 -2.93
CA TYR A 146 -7.30 0.66 -2.13
C TYR A 146 -7.85 0.71 -0.70
N ASP A 147 -8.73 -0.23 -0.34
CA ASP A 147 -9.27 -0.35 1.00
C ASP A 147 -8.49 -1.43 1.76
N LEU A 148 -7.68 -1.01 2.72
CA LEU A 148 -6.85 -1.88 3.54
C LEU A 148 -7.49 -2.06 4.93
N PRO A 149 -8.11 -3.21 5.21
CA PRO A 149 -8.71 -3.46 6.51
C PRO A 149 -7.69 -3.40 7.67
N GLU A 150 -8.14 -3.01 8.86
CA GLU A 150 -7.26 -2.82 10.01
C GLU A 150 -6.55 -4.11 10.45
N ASP A 151 -7.24 -5.25 10.41
CA ASP A 151 -6.67 -6.57 10.72
C ASP A 151 -5.63 -7.01 9.68
N VAL A 152 -5.83 -6.62 8.42
CA VAL A 152 -4.85 -6.83 7.34
C VAL A 152 -3.63 -5.94 7.54
N ALA A 153 -3.83 -4.67 7.88
CA ALA A 153 -2.73 -3.75 8.17
C ALA A 153 -1.89 -4.22 9.37
N GLU A 154 -2.53 -4.74 10.41
CA GLU A 154 -1.84 -5.33 11.55
C GLU A 154 -1.05 -6.60 11.15
N ASP A 155 -1.67 -7.53 10.43
CA ASP A 155 -0.99 -8.75 9.96
C ASP A 155 0.18 -8.43 9.01
N LEU A 156 0.06 -7.38 8.20
CA LEU A 156 1.14 -6.86 7.35
C LEU A 156 2.31 -6.33 8.16
N LEU A 157 2.06 -5.55 9.22
CA LEU A 157 3.11 -5.08 10.13
C LEU A 157 3.86 -6.25 10.77
N TYR A 158 3.13 -7.29 11.19
CA TYR A 158 3.77 -8.50 11.71
C TYR A 158 4.61 -9.19 10.64
N TRP A 159 4.06 -9.37 9.43
CA TRP A 159 4.77 -9.97 8.30
C TRP A 159 6.06 -9.22 7.93
N LEU A 160 6.06 -7.89 7.99
CA LEU A 160 7.22 -7.03 7.77
C LEU A 160 8.24 -7.15 8.92
N SER A 161 7.77 -7.16 10.17
CA SER A 161 8.63 -7.31 11.35
C SER A 161 9.33 -8.68 11.40
N GLU A 162 8.66 -9.75 10.94
CA GLU A 162 9.21 -11.10 10.76
C GLU A 162 10.40 -11.09 9.78
N ARG A 163 10.45 -10.10 8.87
CA ARG A 163 11.51 -9.89 7.87
C ARG A 163 12.55 -8.84 8.27
N GLY A 164 12.45 -8.33 9.50
CA GLY A 164 13.43 -7.40 10.05
C GLY A 164 13.16 -5.94 9.72
N ASP A 165 11.94 -5.57 9.30
CA ASP A 165 11.57 -4.16 9.20
C ASP A 165 11.46 -3.54 10.60
N GLU A 166 12.41 -2.64 10.90
CA GLU A 166 12.52 -1.97 12.21
C GLU A 166 11.35 -1.02 12.47
N ARG A 167 10.81 -0.39 11.43
CA ARG A 167 9.68 0.56 11.57
C ARG A 167 8.39 -0.19 11.86
N ALA A 168 8.16 -1.30 11.18
CA ALA A 168 7.02 -2.17 11.45
C ALA A 168 7.06 -2.68 12.90
N TRP A 169 8.24 -3.11 13.37
CA TRP A 169 8.43 -3.54 14.75
C TRP A 169 8.17 -2.42 15.77
N GLU A 170 8.74 -1.23 15.55
CA GLU A 170 8.55 -0.09 16.46
C GLU A 170 7.08 0.34 16.49
N THR A 171 6.37 0.24 15.36
CA THR A 171 4.93 0.52 15.28
C THR A 171 4.12 -0.46 16.13
N ILE A 172 4.40 -1.76 16.02
CA ILE A 172 3.77 -2.80 16.85
C ILE A 172 4.05 -2.55 18.33
N ARG A 173 5.31 -2.26 18.68
CA ARG A 173 5.72 -1.93 20.04
C ARG A 173 4.94 -0.73 20.57
N GLN A 174 4.85 0.36 19.82
CA GLN A 174 4.15 1.58 20.25
C GLN A 174 2.65 1.36 20.44
N ARG A 175 2.01 0.53 19.61
CA ARG A 175 0.60 0.16 19.81
C ARG A 175 0.37 -0.59 21.12
N ARG A 176 1.32 -1.45 21.53
CA ARG A 176 1.22 -2.25 22.75
C ARG A 176 1.67 -1.50 24.02
N HIS A 177 2.69 -0.66 23.90
CA HIS A 177 3.38 -0.06 25.06
C HIS A 177 3.28 1.46 25.14
N GLY A 178 2.63 2.11 24.17
CA GLY A 178 2.55 3.55 24.07
C GLY A 178 3.74 4.19 23.34
N ALA A 179 3.64 5.49 23.11
CA ALA A 179 4.68 6.28 22.45
C ALA A 179 6.01 6.20 23.22
N PRO A 180 7.16 6.31 22.54
CA PRO A 180 8.44 6.37 23.22
C PRO A 180 8.45 7.56 24.18
N GLU A 181 8.82 7.33 25.44
CA GLU A 181 9.10 8.44 26.35
C GLU A 181 10.31 9.21 25.81
N LEU A 182 10.09 10.46 25.40
CA LEU A 182 11.15 11.38 25.03
C LEU A 182 11.91 11.76 26.30
N VAL A 183 12.94 10.98 26.65
CA VAL A 183 13.88 11.35 27.70
C VAL A 183 14.75 12.47 27.16
N TYR A 184 14.37 13.71 27.45
CA TYR A 184 15.23 14.86 27.23
C TYR A 184 16.33 14.84 28.29
N ASP A 185 17.45 14.19 27.97
CA ASP A 185 18.61 14.22 28.85
C ASP A 185 19.23 15.62 28.80
N THR A 186 19.09 16.38 29.88
CA THR A 186 19.89 17.58 30.07
C THR A 186 21.35 17.16 30.24
N VAL A 187 22.13 17.44 29.20
CA VAL A 187 23.61 17.45 29.12
C VAL A 187 24.27 16.14 28.64
N GLU A 188 24.70 16.21 27.37
CA GLU A 188 25.80 15.48 26.71
C GLU A 188 25.80 13.93 26.71
N HIS A 189 25.59 13.38 25.50
CA HIS A 189 25.75 11.98 25.05
C HIS A 189 24.52 11.07 25.15
N ALA A 190 23.61 11.22 24.18
CA ALA A 190 22.62 10.21 23.83
C ALA A 190 23.31 8.95 23.26
N HIS A 191 23.81 8.09 24.13
CA HIS A 191 24.05 6.70 23.76
C HIS A 191 22.70 5.99 23.73
N ILE A 192 22.17 5.84 22.52
CA ILE A 192 21.07 4.93 22.18
C ILE A 192 21.49 3.53 22.65
N HIS A 193 21.13 3.17 23.89
CA HIS A 193 21.42 1.88 24.51
C HIS A 193 20.42 0.80 24.04
N ASP A 194 20.07 0.85 22.76
CA ASP A 194 18.85 0.27 22.20
C ASP A 194 19.09 -1.13 21.63
N ARG A 195 20.31 -1.46 21.21
CA ARG A 195 20.57 -2.76 20.56
C ARG A 195 20.39 -3.97 21.48
N GLN A 196 20.73 -3.87 22.77
CA GLN A 196 20.55 -5.00 23.69
C GLN A 196 19.11 -5.15 24.19
N LEU A 197 18.39 -4.04 24.35
CA LEU A 197 16.94 -4.05 24.58
C LEU A 197 16.20 -4.60 23.35
N TRP A 198 16.63 -4.22 22.15
CA TRP A 198 16.18 -4.77 20.86
C TRP A 198 16.29 -6.30 20.83
N TYR A 199 17.44 -6.90 21.16
CA TYR A 199 17.57 -8.37 21.18
C TYR A 199 16.73 -9.04 22.28
N ARG A 200 16.59 -8.42 23.46
CA ARG A 200 15.86 -8.99 24.60
C ARG A 200 14.34 -8.95 24.36
N TYR A 201 13.83 -7.82 23.88
CA TYR A 201 12.41 -7.60 23.60
C TYR A 201 11.95 -8.32 22.33
N LYS A 202 12.81 -8.38 21.31
CA LYS A 202 12.57 -9.19 20.11
C LYS A 202 12.34 -10.66 20.47
N ARG A 203 13.09 -11.20 21.44
CA ARG A 203 12.88 -12.58 21.88
C ARG A 203 11.54 -12.77 22.58
N GLU A 204 11.17 -11.85 23.47
CA GLU A 204 9.96 -11.93 24.28
C GLU A 204 8.68 -11.82 23.42
N ILE A 205 8.61 -10.91 22.45
CA ILE A 205 7.46 -10.79 21.54
C ILE A 205 7.37 -11.96 20.54
N TYR A 206 8.50 -12.44 20.02
CA TYR A 206 8.51 -13.62 19.13
C TYR A 206 8.02 -14.87 19.87
N ASP A 207 8.41 -15.05 21.14
CA ASP A 207 7.96 -16.16 21.97
C ASP A 207 6.46 -15.99 22.34
N ASP A 208 5.98 -14.77 22.59
CA ASP A 208 4.57 -14.47 22.86
C ASP A 208 3.66 -14.73 21.64
N HIS A 209 4.07 -14.32 20.43
CA HIS A 209 3.33 -14.62 19.18
C HIS A 209 3.36 -16.10 18.83
N ARG A 210 4.44 -16.80 19.13
CA ARG A 210 4.52 -18.25 18.97
C ARG A 210 3.57 -18.96 19.94
N ASN A 211 3.55 -18.54 21.21
CA ASN A 211 2.67 -19.10 22.22
C ASN A 211 1.19 -18.76 21.94
N GLU A 212 0.88 -17.54 21.48
CA GLU A 212 -0.48 -17.20 21.02
C GLU A 212 -0.89 -18.01 19.79
N LYS A 213 0.03 -18.34 18.87
CA LYS A 213 -0.24 -19.27 17.76
C LYS A 213 -0.49 -20.69 18.28
N GLU A 214 0.24 -21.15 19.30
CA GLU A 214 0.03 -22.47 19.93
C GLU A 214 -1.31 -22.52 20.72
N ASP A 215 -1.72 -21.42 21.35
CA ASP A 215 -2.99 -21.32 22.11
C ASP A 215 -4.22 -21.09 21.21
N ARG A 216 -4.12 -20.30 20.13
CA ARG A 216 -5.24 -20.08 19.18
C ARG A 216 -5.46 -21.26 18.22
N PHE A 217 -4.42 -22.06 17.95
CA PHE A 217 -4.48 -23.18 17.01
C PHE A 217 -4.14 -24.52 17.68
N GLY A 218 -4.61 -24.71 18.92
CA GLY A 218 -4.40 -25.91 19.73
C GLY A 218 -4.10 -27.16 18.91
N PHE A 219 -2.83 -27.58 18.97
CA PHE A 219 -2.33 -28.78 18.32
C PHE A 219 -3.08 -30.01 18.86
N TYR A 220 -4.14 -30.42 18.15
CA TYR A 220 -4.64 -31.78 18.22
C TYR A 220 -3.88 -32.61 17.17
N TRP A 221 -2.99 -33.47 17.67
CA TRP A 221 -2.48 -34.62 16.93
C TRP A 221 -3.59 -35.63 16.65
#